data_AF-A0A8H7SNB1-F1
#
_entry.id   AF-A0A8H7SNB1-F1
#
_cell.length_a   1.000
_cell.length_b   1.000
_cell.length_c   1.000
_cell.angle_alpha   90.00
_cell.angle_beta   90.00
_cell.angle_gamma   90.00
#
_symmetry.space_group_name_H-M   'P 1'
#
loop_
_entity.id
_entity.type
_entity.pdbx_description
1 polymer ?
#
loop_
_entity_poly.entity_id
_entity_poly.type
_entity_poly.pdbx_seq_one_letter_code
_entity_poly.pdbx_strand_id
1 'polypeptide(L)'
;MLSEKTIDQMPLPWLPLPITQSSLSDVARQRYDGPSFDQEWKDLRFIPWQFFYLDYHHLQQDIVYGNIVKRLETEWNKVYEFYILKRGEIERRIESTRTTRNEQELKTLVIDIHQLYHFAKLNYCGFLRLFMQYDRLFGSNTAKNMSFRKKKQVHPLSNSNSSCTLSTMSSCETALSTQLGLPKHEKTIKKYWVHPDNIVEVMLFMSTNKMVLQDQSNNPSSTYTAVDEVGHPQGIKSKLAAKSTQSIHHIEANPAKEPTGRLKVTTTYMDTVDLNDYTDRIICKPIKTTRVREFETINSKEEKDTYISVEQKVYYNGQQNHTYKGYKGFGKEPQQNYDPSEQHDWIQQRVWLKSKHVEQWINGDYSISNVLNKPSCQYRTDGLPTITTRDKNRMENTCLQMQNELHNQIKTPILKTTQYRTVYTSNKVTVSIDTDISISSGKELIRFPYCIVQVEQSSQPEPDWIRTFTCNAMLEPVHDFSLYLHGVGTLLDDRVHVFPSWFSKMEILDIRHTEYRGSLLFVEEEKATSEIQILLLLSLLATKMK
;
A
#
# COMPACT_ATOMS: atom_id res chain seq x y z
N MET A 1 2.71 -7.30 -28.49
CA MET A 1 2.53 -5.89 -28.06
C MET A 1 2.68 -5.79 -26.54
N LEU A 2 3.88 -6.09 -26.02
CA LEU A 2 4.11 -6.42 -24.60
C LEU A 2 5.18 -5.53 -23.91
N SER A 3 5.95 -4.73 -24.66
CA SER A 3 7.18 -4.13 -24.12
C SER A 3 7.04 -2.70 -23.64
N GLU A 4 6.45 -1.81 -24.45
CA GLU A 4 6.54 -0.37 -24.22
C GLU A 4 5.82 0.06 -22.93
N LYS A 5 4.58 -0.42 -22.74
CA LYS A 5 3.79 -0.10 -21.55
C LYS A 5 4.33 -0.74 -20.27
N THR A 6 4.99 -1.90 -20.32
CA THR A 6 5.48 -2.60 -19.12
C THR A 6 6.72 -1.94 -18.56
N ILE A 7 7.58 -1.47 -19.46
CA ILE A 7 8.82 -0.75 -19.17
C ILE A 7 8.56 0.54 -18.40
N ASP A 8 7.57 1.33 -18.85
CA ASP A 8 7.23 2.61 -18.21
C ASP A 8 6.65 2.46 -16.78
N GLN A 9 6.41 1.21 -16.34
CA GLN A 9 5.79 0.87 -15.06
C GLN A 9 6.76 0.23 -14.07
N MET A 10 8.03 0.11 -14.43
CA MET A 10 9.04 -0.47 -13.57
C MET A 10 9.37 0.49 -12.42
N PRO A 11 9.57 -0.02 -11.20
CA PRO A 11 9.72 0.81 -10.00
C PRO A 11 11.10 1.51 -9.91
N LEU A 12 11.84 1.67 -11.01
CA LEU A 12 13.15 2.33 -11.02
C LEU A 12 13.14 3.76 -10.45
N PRO A 13 12.12 4.60 -10.70
CA PRO A 13 12.06 5.92 -10.06
C PRO A 13 11.85 5.86 -8.54
N TRP A 14 11.49 4.68 -8.01
CA TRP A 14 11.09 4.45 -6.63
C TRP A 14 12.08 3.58 -5.86
N LEU A 15 13.04 2.97 -6.55
CA LEU A 15 14.16 2.28 -5.93
C LEU A 15 14.83 3.31 -5.02
N PRO A 16 14.73 3.13 -3.68
CA PRO A 16 15.22 4.14 -2.78
C PRO A 16 16.72 4.25 -3.03
N LEU A 17 17.15 5.39 -3.56
CA LEU A 17 18.44 5.90 -3.14
C LEU A 17 18.34 5.98 -1.61
N PRO A 18 19.36 5.57 -0.86
CA PRO A 18 19.37 5.71 0.60
C PRO A 18 19.47 7.19 0.99
N ILE A 19 18.42 7.98 0.73
CA ILE A 19 18.36 9.42 1.00
C ILE A 19 17.49 9.71 2.22
N THR A 20 16.44 8.92 2.47
CA THR A 20 15.57 9.13 3.63
C THR A 20 15.89 8.11 4.73
N GLN A 21 16.72 8.56 5.66
CA GLN A 21 17.10 7.89 6.91
C GLN A 21 15.88 7.28 7.66
N SER A 22 14.68 7.83 7.51
CA SER A 22 13.53 7.50 8.36
C SER A 22 12.85 6.17 8.08
N SER A 23 12.74 5.71 6.82
CA SER A 23 11.98 4.48 6.51
C SER A 23 12.81 3.24 6.79
N LEU A 24 14.11 3.31 6.50
CA LEU A 24 15.06 2.23 6.75
C LEU A 24 15.52 2.17 8.21
N SER A 25 15.47 3.30 8.95
CA SER A 25 15.67 3.30 10.41
C SER A 25 14.59 2.54 11.17
N ASP A 26 13.34 2.61 10.70
CA ASP A 26 12.23 1.90 11.34
C ASP A 26 12.32 0.38 11.09
N VAL A 27 12.75 -0.03 9.88
CA VAL A 27 13.05 -1.43 9.54
C VAL A 27 14.21 -1.97 10.37
N ALA A 28 15.31 -1.21 10.51
CA ALA A 28 16.46 -1.66 11.30
C ALA A 28 16.20 -1.72 12.82
N ARG A 29 15.29 -0.88 13.34
CA ARG A 29 14.88 -0.92 14.75
C ARG A 29 14.03 -2.15 15.09
N GLN A 30 13.19 -2.63 14.15
CA GLN A 30 12.33 -3.80 14.36
C GLN A 30 13.12 -5.12 14.39
N ARG A 31 14.34 -5.16 13.80
CA ARG A 31 15.16 -6.39 13.69
C ARG A 31 16.17 -6.60 14.83
N TYR A 32 15.95 -5.98 15.99
CA TYR A 32 16.89 -6.05 17.11
C TYR A 32 16.76 -7.34 17.95
N ASP A 33 15.64 -8.05 17.85
CA ASP A 33 15.28 -9.14 18.78
C ASP A 33 15.18 -10.56 18.16
N GLY A 34 15.68 -10.78 16.94
CA GLY A 34 15.66 -12.09 16.25
C GLY A 34 17.03 -12.79 16.16
N PRO A 35 17.08 -14.13 15.94
CA PRO A 35 18.33 -14.86 15.72
C PRO A 35 19.13 -14.30 14.53
N SER A 36 20.45 -14.30 14.70
CA SER A 36 21.41 -13.33 14.14
C SER A 36 21.23 -12.93 12.67
N PHE A 37 21.14 -11.62 12.42
CA PHE A 37 21.30 -10.98 11.11
C PHE A 37 22.53 -11.48 10.33
N ASP A 38 23.53 -12.04 10.98
CA ASP A 38 24.69 -12.65 10.30
C ASP A 38 24.28 -13.82 9.40
N GLN A 39 23.23 -14.56 9.76
CA GLN A 39 22.68 -15.63 8.94
C GLN A 39 21.88 -15.05 7.77
N GLU A 40 21.02 -14.06 8.04
CA GLU A 40 20.28 -13.32 7.02
C GLU A 40 21.22 -12.68 5.97
N TRP A 41 22.32 -12.09 6.44
CA TRP A 41 23.38 -11.51 5.61
C TRP A 41 24.05 -12.54 4.69
N LYS A 42 24.20 -13.79 5.15
CA LYS A 42 24.79 -14.85 4.32
C LYS A 42 23.80 -15.33 3.27
N ASP A 43 22.55 -15.55 3.68
CA ASP A 43 21.53 -16.23 2.88
C ASP A 43 20.92 -15.33 1.81
N LEU A 44 20.74 -14.02 2.09
CA LEU A 44 20.11 -13.08 1.14
C LEU A 44 21.08 -12.49 0.11
N ARG A 45 22.36 -12.85 0.13
CA ARG A 45 23.33 -12.32 -0.84
C ARG A 45 23.16 -12.96 -2.20
N PHE A 46 23.00 -12.11 -3.20
CA PHE A 46 23.14 -12.53 -4.58
C PHE A 46 24.61 -12.84 -4.91
N ILE A 47 24.95 -14.13 -4.96
CA ILE A 47 26.31 -14.65 -5.14
C ILE A 47 27.06 -14.00 -6.33
N PRO A 48 26.44 -13.78 -7.51
CA PRO A 48 27.14 -13.14 -8.63
C PRO A 48 27.66 -11.74 -8.32
N TRP A 49 27.12 -11.04 -7.32
CA TRP A 49 27.56 -9.70 -6.91
C TRP A 49 28.29 -9.69 -5.55
N GLN A 50 28.71 -10.85 -5.04
CA GLN A 50 29.29 -11.00 -3.70
C GLN A 50 30.41 -10.00 -3.36
N PHE A 51 31.26 -9.63 -4.34
CA PHE A 51 32.38 -8.72 -4.14
C PHE A 51 31.96 -7.26 -3.88
N PHE A 52 30.79 -6.88 -4.37
CA PHE A 52 30.27 -5.52 -4.26
C PHE A 52 29.44 -5.30 -3.00
N TYR A 53 29.08 -6.38 -2.28
CA TYR A 53 28.46 -6.27 -0.97
C TYR A 53 29.45 -5.71 0.06
N LEU A 54 28.88 -5.06 1.07
CA LEU A 54 29.56 -4.59 2.27
C LEU A 54 30.30 -5.75 2.94
N ASP A 55 31.53 -5.49 3.34
CA ASP A 55 32.32 -6.43 4.13
C ASP A 55 31.90 -6.44 5.60
N TYR A 56 30.63 -6.79 5.83
CA TYR A 56 29.95 -6.63 7.12
C TYR A 56 30.66 -7.36 8.26
N HIS A 57 31.10 -8.61 8.03
CA HIS A 57 31.73 -9.44 9.06
C HIS A 57 33.06 -8.85 9.56
N HIS A 58 33.94 -8.41 8.64
CA HIS A 58 35.20 -7.80 9.06
C HIS A 58 34.99 -6.41 9.66
N LEU A 59 34.07 -5.61 9.12
CA LEU A 59 33.74 -4.29 9.70
C LEU A 59 33.17 -4.41 11.11
N GLN A 60 32.34 -5.41 11.38
CA GLN A 60 31.78 -5.67 12.70
C GLN A 60 32.87 -5.95 13.75
N GLN A 61 33.94 -6.66 13.36
CA GLN A 61 35.11 -6.90 14.20
C GLN A 61 35.95 -5.64 14.37
N ASP A 62 36.22 -4.93 13.26
CA ASP A 62 37.04 -3.73 13.23
C ASP A 62 36.46 -2.56 14.06
N ILE A 63 35.13 -2.49 14.20
CA ILE A 63 34.46 -1.42 14.94
C ILE A 63 34.96 -1.35 16.39
N VAL A 64 35.33 -2.49 16.96
CA VAL A 64 35.86 -2.58 18.33
C VAL A 64 37.22 -1.89 18.46
N TYR A 65 38.00 -1.80 17.39
CA TYR A 65 39.39 -1.30 17.40
C TYR A 65 39.53 0.19 17.01
N GLY A 66 38.43 0.90 16.75
CA GLY A 66 38.36 2.37 16.76
C GLY A 66 38.81 3.13 15.50
N ASN A 67 39.35 2.49 14.46
CA ASN A 67 39.77 3.17 13.22
C ASN A 67 38.94 2.75 11.98
N ILE A 68 37.62 2.77 12.14
CA ILE A 68 36.66 2.21 11.16
C ILE A 68 36.23 3.21 10.06
N VAL A 69 36.31 4.53 10.33
CA VAL A 69 35.67 5.56 9.49
C VAL A 69 36.12 5.51 8.04
N LYS A 70 37.44 5.45 7.79
CA LYS A 70 38.00 5.36 6.43
C LYS A 70 37.60 4.08 5.70
N ARG A 71 37.48 2.96 6.43
CA ARG A 71 37.06 1.67 5.87
C ARG A 71 35.56 1.69 5.53
N LEU A 72 34.72 2.27 6.39
CA LEU A 72 33.29 2.48 6.12
C LEU A 72 33.07 3.38 4.90
N GLU A 73 33.84 4.46 4.76
CA GLU A 73 33.75 5.35 3.60
C GLU A 73 34.15 4.63 2.30
N THR A 74 35.23 3.84 2.34
CA THR A 74 35.67 3.04 1.19
C THR A 74 34.61 2.01 0.79
N GLU A 75 34.02 1.32 1.77
CA GLU A 75 32.97 0.33 1.56
C GLU A 75 31.66 0.97 1.08
N TRP A 76 31.32 2.16 1.58
CA TRP A 76 30.18 2.94 1.11
C TRP A 76 30.35 3.31 -0.36
N ASN A 77 31.51 3.85 -0.73
CA ASN A 77 31.80 4.21 -2.12
C ASN A 77 31.74 2.98 -3.03
N LYS A 78 32.31 1.84 -2.62
CA LYS A 78 32.22 0.58 -3.38
C LYS A 78 30.76 0.17 -3.66
N VAL A 79 29.94 0.12 -2.62
CA VAL A 79 28.52 -0.27 -2.73
C VAL A 79 27.75 0.73 -3.59
N TYR A 80 27.96 2.03 -3.36
CA TYR A 80 27.27 3.11 -4.05
C TYR A 80 27.62 3.15 -5.55
N GLU A 81 28.91 3.11 -5.90
CA GLU A 81 29.36 3.11 -7.29
C GLU A 81 28.84 1.90 -8.06
N PHE A 82 28.86 0.70 -7.45
CA PHE A 82 28.27 -0.49 -8.06
C PHE A 82 26.77 -0.34 -8.29
N TYR A 83 26.04 0.19 -7.30
CA TYR A 83 24.61 0.43 -7.43
C TYR A 83 24.30 1.39 -8.59
N ILE A 84 25.03 2.51 -8.69
CA ILE A 84 24.86 3.47 -9.79
C ILE A 84 25.17 2.85 -11.14
N LEU A 85 26.27 2.08 -11.24
CA LEU A 85 26.65 1.38 -12.47
C LEU A 85 25.56 0.39 -12.90
N LYS A 86 25.10 -0.47 -11.98
CA LYS A 86 24.05 -1.47 -12.29
C LYS A 86 22.71 -0.83 -12.59
N ARG A 87 22.34 0.22 -11.89
CA ARG A 87 21.16 1.02 -12.24
C ARG A 87 21.26 1.55 -13.67
N GLY A 88 22.38 2.16 -14.05
CA GLY A 88 22.59 2.67 -15.40
C GLY A 88 22.68 1.58 -16.48
N GLU A 89 23.11 0.36 -16.13
CA GLU A 89 23.01 -0.82 -17.00
C GLU A 89 21.56 -1.22 -17.24
N ILE A 90 20.76 -1.31 -16.17
CA ILE A 90 19.33 -1.66 -16.25
C ILE A 90 18.58 -0.58 -17.04
N GLU A 91 18.81 0.71 -16.77
CA GLU A 91 18.17 1.81 -17.50
C GLU A 91 18.46 1.74 -19.01
N ARG A 92 19.69 1.41 -19.41
CA ARG A 92 20.02 1.19 -20.84
C ARG A 92 19.34 -0.04 -21.43
N ARG A 93 19.25 -1.14 -20.68
CA ARG A 93 18.54 -2.37 -21.11
C ARG A 93 17.04 -2.15 -21.22
N ILE A 94 16.50 -1.28 -20.38
CA ILE A 94 15.11 -0.85 -20.49
C ILE A 94 14.91 -0.15 -21.83
N GLU A 95 15.77 0.82 -22.15
CA GLU A 95 15.69 1.55 -23.42
C GLU A 95 15.87 0.63 -24.64
N SER A 96 16.80 -0.33 -24.60
CA SER A 96 16.94 -1.31 -25.69
C SER A 96 15.67 -2.17 -25.84
N THR A 97 15.09 -2.63 -24.73
CA THR A 97 13.89 -3.48 -24.74
C THR A 97 12.65 -2.73 -25.26
N ARG A 98 12.58 -1.39 -25.12
CA ARG A 98 11.53 -0.57 -25.76
C ARG A 98 11.52 -0.80 -27.26
N THR A 99 12.69 -0.92 -27.88
CA THR A 99 12.86 -1.09 -29.33
C THR A 99 12.76 -2.54 -29.82
N THR A 100 13.36 -3.51 -29.12
CA THR A 100 13.51 -4.90 -29.58
C THR A 100 12.29 -5.78 -29.31
N ARG A 101 11.44 -5.42 -28.34
CA ARG A 101 10.22 -6.14 -27.94
C ARG A 101 10.43 -7.62 -27.58
N ASN A 102 11.58 -7.98 -26.99
CA ASN A 102 11.90 -9.34 -26.59
C ASN A 102 11.35 -9.68 -25.19
N GLU A 103 10.53 -10.72 -25.07
CA GLU A 103 9.91 -11.13 -23.80
C GLU A 103 10.92 -11.77 -22.82
N GLN A 104 11.92 -12.48 -23.35
CA GLN A 104 12.93 -13.11 -22.49
C GLN A 104 13.85 -12.06 -21.86
N GLU A 105 14.20 -11.02 -22.62
CA GLU A 105 14.96 -9.88 -22.13
C GLU A 105 14.19 -9.16 -21.01
N LEU A 106 12.88 -8.98 -21.16
CA LEU A 106 12.01 -8.40 -20.12
C LEU A 106 12.03 -9.22 -18.82
N LYS A 107 11.95 -10.55 -18.89
CA LYS A 107 12.01 -11.42 -17.71
C LYS A 107 13.34 -11.28 -16.97
N THR A 108 14.46 -11.32 -17.71
CA THR A 108 15.80 -11.11 -17.11
C THR A 108 15.91 -9.73 -16.47
N LEU A 109 15.33 -8.70 -17.09
CA LEU A 109 15.38 -7.33 -16.60
C LEU A 109 14.60 -7.18 -15.29
N VAL A 110 13.42 -7.80 -15.19
CA VAL A 110 12.62 -7.84 -13.95
C VAL A 110 13.41 -8.49 -12.81
N ILE A 111 14.11 -9.59 -13.09
CA ILE A 111 14.99 -10.25 -12.12
C ILE A 111 16.13 -9.31 -11.71
N ASP A 112 16.79 -8.63 -12.65
CA ASP A 112 17.89 -7.71 -12.35
C ASP A 112 17.44 -6.52 -11.48
N ILE A 113 16.23 -5.98 -11.72
CA ILE A 113 15.65 -4.92 -10.87
C ILE A 113 15.41 -5.44 -9.45
N HIS A 114 14.83 -6.62 -9.33
CA HIS A 114 14.61 -7.28 -8.04
C HIS A 114 15.93 -7.48 -7.28
N GLN A 115 16.95 -8.03 -7.94
CA GLN A 115 18.26 -8.23 -7.34
C GLN A 115 18.93 -6.90 -6.94
N LEU A 116 18.82 -5.85 -7.76
CA LEU A 116 19.38 -4.54 -7.43
C LEU A 116 18.70 -3.91 -6.20
N TYR A 117 17.39 -4.10 -6.06
CA TYR A 117 16.65 -3.67 -4.88
C TYR A 117 17.13 -4.40 -3.61
N HIS A 118 17.21 -5.74 -3.65
CA HIS A 118 17.71 -6.52 -2.51
C HIS A 118 19.16 -6.19 -2.17
N PHE A 119 20.00 -5.97 -3.18
CA PHE A 119 21.38 -5.52 -2.99
C PHE A 119 21.42 -4.19 -2.21
N ALA A 120 20.68 -3.17 -2.66
CA ALA A 120 20.68 -1.87 -2.00
C ALA A 120 20.16 -1.96 -0.56
N LYS A 121 19.07 -2.69 -0.34
CA LYS A 121 18.44 -2.87 0.96
C LYS A 121 19.35 -3.59 1.95
N LEU A 122 19.92 -4.74 1.56
CA LEU A 122 20.76 -5.54 2.44
C LEU A 122 21.98 -4.73 2.88
N ASN A 123 22.67 -4.08 1.93
CA ASN A 123 23.83 -3.24 2.22
C ASN A 123 23.50 -2.08 3.16
N TYR A 124 22.39 -1.37 2.93
CA TYR A 124 21.95 -0.29 3.81
C TYR A 124 21.67 -0.79 5.24
N CYS A 125 20.96 -1.91 5.39
CA CYS A 125 20.72 -2.53 6.70
C CYS A 125 22.04 -2.87 7.41
N GLY A 126 23.04 -3.37 6.67
CA GLY A 126 24.38 -3.63 7.18
C GLY A 126 25.06 -2.36 7.71
N PHE A 127 25.10 -1.29 6.91
CA PHE A 127 25.66 0.00 7.34
C PHE A 127 24.97 0.54 8.58
N LEU A 128 23.64 0.52 8.62
CA LEU A 128 22.88 1.04 9.76
C LEU A 128 23.15 0.25 11.05
N ARG A 129 23.25 -1.09 10.96
CA ARG A 129 23.62 -1.91 12.11
C ARG A 129 25.03 -1.60 12.61
N LEU A 130 25.98 -1.40 11.71
CA LEU A 130 27.35 -0.98 12.03
C LEU A 130 27.35 0.40 12.72
N PHE A 131 26.59 1.38 12.22
CA PHE A 131 26.45 2.69 12.86
C PHE A 131 25.83 2.59 14.26
N MET A 132 24.76 1.80 14.42
CA MET A 132 24.14 1.59 15.72
C MET A 132 25.09 0.89 16.71
N GLN A 133 25.93 -0.04 16.24
CA GLN A 133 26.95 -0.68 17.07
C GLN A 133 28.04 0.31 17.47
N TYR A 134 28.51 1.15 16.54
CA TYR A 134 29.45 2.22 16.82
C TYR A 134 28.90 3.19 17.87
N ASP A 135 27.66 3.65 17.71
CA ASP A 135 26.99 4.53 18.68
C ASP A 135 26.87 3.89 20.07
N ARG A 136 26.65 2.58 20.17
CA ARG A 136 26.65 1.89 21.47
C ARG A 136 28.02 1.85 22.13
N LEU A 137 29.08 1.63 21.36
CA LEU A 137 30.44 1.51 21.89
C LEU A 137 31.05 2.87 22.24
N PHE A 138 30.75 3.91 21.47
CA PHE A 138 31.41 5.22 21.56
C PHE A 138 30.48 6.38 21.93
N GLY A 139 29.16 6.20 21.94
CA GLY A 139 28.15 7.25 22.19
C GLY A 139 28.05 7.74 23.63
N SER A 140 28.82 7.19 24.57
CA SER A 140 28.84 7.66 25.98
C SER A 140 29.41 9.09 26.13
N ASN A 141 30.21 9.58 25.19
CA ASN A 141 30.83 10.91 25.27
C ASN A 141 29.98 12.06 24.69
N THR A 142 28.91 11.77 23.95
CA THR A 142 27.98 12.78 23.38
C THR A 142 26.61 12.79 24.06
N ALA A 143 26.34 11.82 24.94
CA ALA A 143 25.06 11.63 25.63
C ALA A 143 24.78 12.60 26.81
N LYS A 144 25.38 13.80 26.83
CA LYS A 144 24.93 14.91 27.70
C LYS A 144 23.98 15.89 26.99
N ASN A 145 23.79 15.80 25.68
CA ASN A 145 22.99 16.78 24.92
C ASN A 145 21.85 16.20 24.06
N MET A 146 21.27 15.03 24.38
CA MET A 146 20.00 14.61 23.75
C MET A 146 19.10 13.92 24.78
N SER A 147 18.33 14.73 25.51
CA SER A 147 17.17 14.26 26.28
C SER A 147 16.04 13.86 25.32
N PHE A 148 16.00 12.59 24.91
CA PHE A 148 14.77 11.94 24.45
C PHE A 148 14.51 10.72 25.31
N ARG A 149 13.99 10.98 26.52
CA ARG A 149 13.59 9.96 27.49
C ARG A 149 12.11 9.59 27.28
N LYS A 150 11.92 8.39 26.72
CA LYS A 150 10.95 7.32 27.09
C LYS A 150 9.55 7.70 27.59
N LYS A 151 8.54 7.03 26.98
CA LYS A 151 7.61 6.03 27.58
C LYS A 151 6.70 5.51 26.43
N LYS A 152 6.26 4.26 26.32
CA LYS A 152 6.21 3.10 27.22
C LYS A 152 6.16 1.85 26.33
N GLN A 153 7.16 0.98 26.40
CA GLN A 153 7.07 -0.36 25.81
C GLN A 153 6.22 -1.23 26.74
N VAL A 154 5.25 -1.95 26.17
CA VAL A 154 4.54 -3.03 26.86
C VAL A 154 5.49 -4.22 26.97
N HIS A 155 5.50 -4.85 28.14
CA HIS A 155 6.42 -5.89 28.55
C HIS A 155 6.37 -7.15 27.66
N PRO A 156 7.51 -7.79 27.35
CA PRO A 156 7.55 -9.16 26.88
C PRO A 156 7.56 -10.10 28.09
N LEU A 157 6.52 -10.90 28.26
CA LEU A 157 6.49 -11.98 29.25
C LEU A 157 6.74 -13.33 28.57
N SER A 158 7.87 -13.91 28.98
CA SER A 158 8.21 -15.33 29.06
C SER A 158 8.09 -16.20 27.79
N ASN A 159 9.29 -16.51 27.27
CA ASN A 159 9.71 -17.81 26.76
C ASN A 159 8.83 -18.99 27.21
N SER A 160 8.19 -19.64 26.25
CA SER A 160 8.06 -21.09 26.22
C SER A 160 8.30 -21.57 24.80
N ASN A 161 9.40 -22.30 24.62
CA ASN A 161 9.72 -23.02 23.40
C ASN A 161 8.55 -23.94 23.03
N SER A 162 7.89 -23.67 21.91
CA SER A 162 7.10 -24.65 21.20
C SER A 162 7.51 -24.60 19.74
N SER A 163 8.29 -25.61 19.34
CA SER A 163 8.62 -25.91 17.96
C SER A 163 7.33 -26.05 17.15
N CYS A 164 7.00 -25.07 16.32
CA CYS A 164 5.91 -25.21 15.38
C CYS A 164 6.44 -25.91 14.13
N THR A 165 6.27 -27.23 14.09
CA THR A 165 6.44 -28.04 12.89
C THR A 165 5.49 -27.52 11.82
N LEU A 166 6.04 -27.26 10.64
CA LEU A 166 5.33 -26.93 9.41
C LEU A 166 4.35 -28.08 9.08
N SER A 167 3.06 -27.89 9.33
CA SER A 167 2.03 -28.83 8.89
C SER A 167 0.82 -28.13 8.31
N THR A 168 0.50 -28.58 7.09
CA THR A 168 -0.78 -28.51 6.36
C THR A 168 -1.19 -27.16 5.77
N MET A 169 -0.72 -26.97 4.53
CA MET A 169 -1.55 -26.50 3.42
C MET A 169 -2.94 -27.15 3.47
N SER A 170 -3.98 -26.38 3.81
CA SER A 170 -5.38 -26.72 3.51
C SER A 170 -6.30 -25.61 4.02
N SER A 171 -6.72 -24.71 3.13
CA SER A 171 -8.05 -24.10 3.10
C SER A 171 -8.21 -23.29 1.80
N CYS A 172 -8.31 -24.00 0.66
CA CYS A 172 -8.95 -23.43 -0.53
C CYS A 172 -10.44 -23.69 -0.38
N GLU A 173 -11.21 -22.70 0.06
CA GLU A 173 -12.67 -22.78 0.03
C GLU A 173 -13.14 -22.86 -1.42
N THR A 174 -13.56 -24.06 -1.81
CA THR A 174 -14.17 -24.32 -3.11
C THR A 174 -15.68 -24.18 -2.95
N ALA A 175 -16.18 -22.95 -2.90
CA ALA A 175 -17.63 -22.70 -2.88
C ALA A 175 -18.19 -22.79 -4.31
N LEU A 176 -18.74 -23.96 -4.66
CA LEU A 176 -19.61 -24.15 -5.81
C LEU A 176 -21.01 -23.60 -5.47
N SER A 177 -21.26 -22.33 -5.81
CA SER A 177 -22.60 -21.74 -5.73
C SER A 177 -23.27 -21.77 -7.11
N THR A 178 -24.02 -22.84 -7.36
CA THR A 178 -25.09 -22.86 -8.36
C THR A 178 -26.30 -22.13 -7.78
N GLN A 179 -26.69 -20.97 -8.33
CA GLN A 179 -28.10 -20.54 -8.36
C GLN A 179 -28.36 -19.35 -9.29
N LEU A 180 -29.58 -19.40 -9.83
CA LEU A 180 -30.14 -18.61 -10.93
C LEU A 180 -30.57 -17.20 -10.48
N GLY A 181 -30.38 -16.20 -11.34
CA GLY A 181 -31.28 -15.04 -11.44
C GLY A 181 -30.70 -13.65 -11.15
N LEU A 182 -30.72 -12.81 -12.21
CA LEU A 182 -30.59 -11.34 -12.31
C LEU A 182 -29.17 -10.70 -12.34
N PRO A 183 -28.88 -9.86 -13.37
CA PRO A 183 -27.56 -9.28 -13.57
C PRO A 183 -27.44 -7.90 -12.91
N LYS A 184 -26.57 -7.80 -11.90
CA LYS A 184 -25.81 -6.57 -11.61
C LYS A 184 -24.35 -6.98 -11.46
N HIS A 185 -23.47 -6.27 -12.14
CA HIS A 185 -22.03 -6.51 -12.08
C HIS A 185 -21.50 -6.18 -10.67
N GLU A 186 -21.61 -7.11 -9.73
CA GLU A 186 -21.05 -6.98 -8.39
C GLU A 186 -19.53 -7.04 -8.47
N LYS A 187 -18.88 -5.92 -8.12
CA LYS A 187 -17.43 -5.87 -7.98
C LYS A 187 -17.05 -6.49 -6.65
N THR A 188 -16.20 -7.50 -6.65
CA THR A 188 -15.61 -8.04 -5.41
C THR A 188 -14.36 -7.24 -5.06
N ILE A 189 -14.23 -6.84 -3.79
CA ILE A 189 -13.10 -6.07 -3.27
C ILE A 189 -12.42 -6.89 -2.17
N LYS A 190 -11.16 -7.26 -2.38
CA LYS A 190 -10.34 -7.96 -1.38
C LYS A 190 -9.15 -7.10 -0.98
N LYS A 191 -8.82 -7.04 0.31
CA LYS A 191 -7.68 -6.28 0.86
C LYS A 191 -6.67 -7.21 1.50
N TYR A 192 -5.40 -6.86 1.35
CA TYR A 192 -4.27 -7.62 1.87
C TYR A 192 -3.26 -6.67 2.49
N TRP A 193 -2.62 -7.10 3.58
CA TRP A 193 -1.40 -6.49 4.08
C TRP A 193 -0.19 -7.16 3.44
N VAL A 194 0.79 -6.35 3.07
CA VAL A 194 2.05 -6.82 2.49
C VAL A 194 3.19 -6.18 3.28
N HIS A 195 4.21 -6.97 3.60
CA HIS A 195 5.41 -6.43 4.23
C HIS A 195 6.10 -5.42 3.28
N PRO A 196 6.56 -4.26 3.75
CA PRO A 196 7.20 -3.25 2.89
C PRO A 196 8.36 -3.80 2.05
N ASP A 197 9.02 -4.86 2.53
CA ASP A 197 10.15 -5.49 1.84
C ASP A 197 9.76 -6.29 0.60
N ASN A 198 8.50 -6.75 0.52
CA ASN A 198 8.00 -7.58 -0.56
C ASN A 198 7.26 -6.75 -1.62
N ILE A 199 7.13 -5.44 -1.41
CA ILE A 199 6.31 -4.57 -2.26
C ILE A 199 6.88 -4.42 -3.67
N VAL A 200 8.22 -4.40 -3.80
CA VAL A 200 8.88 -4.30 -5.10
C VAL A 200 8.61 -5.54 -5.92
N GLU A 201 8.63 -6.71 -5.30
CA GLU A 201 8.31 -7.96 -5.96
C GLU A 201 6.85 -8.01 -6.41
N VAL A 202 5.92 -7.60 -5.56
CA VAL A 202 4.49 -7.45 -5.92
C VAL A 202 4.33 -6.52 -7.11
N MET A 203 4.98 -5.35 -7.10
CA MET A 203 4.89 -4.38 -8.20
C MET A 203 5.48 -4.91 -9.50
N LEU A 204 6.63 -5.60 -9.44
CA LEU A 204 7.23 -6.27 -10.59
C LEU A 204 6.32 -7.35 -11.16
N PHE A 205 5.70 -8.16 -10.30
CA PHE A 205 4.72 -9.18 -10.69
C PHE A 205 3.46 -8.55 -11.33
N MET A 206 3.01 -7.40 -10.87
CA MET A 206 1.89 -6.67 -11.51
C MET A 206 2.28 -6.19 -12.91
N SER A 207 3.50 -5.66 -13.06
CA SER A 207 4.01 -5.19 -14.34
C SER A 207 4.16 -6.32 -15.37
N THR A 208 4.54 -7.54 -14.95
CA THR A 208 4.67 -8.69 -15.88
C THR A 208 3.33 -9.24 -16.36
N ASN A 209 2.28 -9.21 -15.54
CA ASN A 209 0.96 -9.78 -15.85
C ASN A 209 0.07 -8.90 -16.75
N LYS A 210 0.69 -8.05 -17.59
CA LYS A 210 0.02 -7.17 -18.57
C LYS A 210 -0.96 -6.19 -17.92
N MET A 211 -0.77 -5.83 -16.66
CA MET A 211 -1.52 -4.73 -16.09
C MET A 211 -0.98 -3.40 -16.65
N VAL A 212 -1.85 -2.39 -16.67
CA VAL A 212 -1.51 -1.04 -17.09
C VAL A 212 -1.50 -0.13 -15.87
N LEU A 213 -0.35 0.45 -15.57
CA LEU A 213 -0.24 1.52 -14.58
C LEU A 213 -1.09 2.70 -15.03
N GLN A 214 -2.03 3.08 -14.19
CA GLN A 214 -2.93 4.18 -14.44
C GLN A 214 -2.22 5.48 -14.08
N ASP A 215 -2.08 6.39 -15.05
CA ASP A 215 -1.66 7.76 -14.76
C ASP A 215 -2.78 8.50 -14.02
N GLN A 216 -2.56 8.71 -12.72
CA GLN A 216 -3.53 9.39 -11.85
C GLN A 216 -3.40 10.92 -11.88
N SER A 217 -2.36 11.46 -12.52
CA SER A 217 -2.09 12.91 -12.52
C SER A 217 -3.20 13.72 -13.20
N ASN A 218 -3.90 13.10 -14.16
CA ASN A 218 -4.86 13.78 -15.00
C ASN A 218 -6.32 13.50 -14.63
N ASN A 219 -6.65 12.50 -13.78
CA ASN A 219 -8.04 12.17 -13.43
C ASN A 219 -8.19 11.30 -12.14
N PRO A 220 -8.21 11.90 -10.93
CA PRO A 220 -8.50 11.15 -9.71
C PRO A 220 -9.88 10.46 -9.71
N SER A 221 -10.85 10.95 -10.47
CA SER A 221 -12.21 10.39 -10.56
C SER A 221 -12.25 9.00 -11.20
N SER A 222 -11.27 8.63 -12.04
CA SER A 222 -11.18 7.30 -12.63
C SER A 222 -10.66 6.23 -11.67
N THR A 223 -9.90 6.64 -10.65
CA THR A 223 -9.37 5.74 -9.61
C THR A 223 -10.35 5.61 -8.45
N TYR A 224 -11.10 6.67 -8.16
CA TYR A 224 -12.08 6.70 -7.08
C TYR A 224 -13.44 7.04 -7.64
N THR A 225 -14.19 6.05 -8.09
CA THR A 225 -15.52 6.29 -8.65
C THR A 225 -16.49 6.72 -7.55
N ALA A 226 -17.22 7.80 -7.79
CA ALA A 226 -18.36 8.23 -6.98
C ALA A 226 -19.64 8.10 -7.80
N VAL A 227 -20.75 7.80 -7.13
CA VAL A 227 -22.08 7.71 -7.75
C VAL A 227 -22.49 9.09 -8.24
N ASP A 228 -22.52 10.09 -7.36
CA ASP A 228 -22.85 11.47 -7.70
C ASP A 228 -21.61 12.38 -7.58
N GLU A 229 -21.29 13.15 -8.62
CA GLU A 229 -20.16 14.10 -8.66
C GLU A 229 -20.61 15.51 -9.05
N VAL A 230 -20.16 16.51 -8.28
CA VAL A 230 -20.47 17.92 -8.48
C VAL A 230 -19.21 18.77 -8.60
N GLY A 231 -19.19 19.72 -9.54
CA GLY A 231 -18.13 20.72 -9.66
C GLY A 231 -16.84 20.21 -10.27
N HIS A 232 -16.88 19.06 -10.94
CA HIS A 232 -15.69 18.43 -11.54
C HIS A 232 -14.92 19.41 -12.47
N PRO A 233 -13.59 19.56 -12.29
CA PRO A 233 -12.80 20.54 -13.05
C PRO A 233 -12.85 20.30 -14.57
N GLN A 234 -13.08 21.37 -15.35
CA GLN A 234 -12.96 21.33 -16.81
C GLN A 234 -11.48 21.29 -17.20
N GLY A 235 -11.01 20.14 -17.70
CA GLY A 235 -9.60 19.89 -18.04
C GLY A 235 -9.19 18.43 -17.81
N ILE A 236 -9.87 17.76 -16.90
CA ILE A 236 -9.81 16.32 -16.67
C ILE A 236 -10.70 15.65 -17.73
N LYS A 237 -10.18 15.47 -18.95
CA LYS A 237 -10.92 14.80 -20.03
C LYS A 237 -11.03 13.30 -19.71
N SER A 238 -12.23 12.83 -19.42
CA SER A 238 -12.61 11.42 -19.56
C SER A 238 -12.35 10.99 -21.01
N LYS A 239 -11.28 10.24 -21.26
CA LYS A 239 -10.94 9.68 -22.59
C LYS A 239 -11.82 8.48 -22.96
N LEU A 240 -13.09 8.47 -22.59
CA LEU A 240 -14.02 7.37 -22.93
C LEU A 240 -14.98 7.69 -24.07
N ALA A 241 -14.92 8.88 -24.69
CA ALA A 241 -15.91 9.26 -25.71
C ALA A 241 -15.40 10.04 -26.94
N ALA A 242 -14.13 9.89 -27.34
CA ALA A 242 -13.69 10.50 -28.61
C ALA A 242 -12.65 9.68 -29.37
N LYS A 243 -13.12 9.08 -30.49
CA LYS A 243 -12.42 8.86 -31.77
C LYS A 243 -11.35 7.75 -31.76
N SER A 244 -11.58 6.56 -32.33
CA SER A 244 -11.71 6.27 -33.77
C SER A 244 -11.02 7.30 -34.68
N THR A 245 -10.04 6.82 -35.45
CA THR A 245 -9.38 7.47 -36.60
C THR A 245 -8.18 8.41 -36.31
N GLN A 246 -6.99 7.85 -36.60
CA GLN A 246 -5.83 8.43 -37.30
C GLN A 246 -4.81 9.37 -36.63
N SER A 247 -3.56 9.01 -36.99
CA SER A 247 -2.23 9.67 -37.02
C SER A 247 -1.48 9.99 -35.72
N ILE A 248 -0.39 9.23 -35.59
CA ILE A 248 0.76 9.43 -34.71
C ILE A 248 1.60 10.54 -35.33
N HIS A 249 1.79 11.67 -34.63
CA HIS A 249 2.93 12.55 -34.85
C HIS A 249 3.60 12.86 -33.52
N HIS A 250 4.93 12.76 -33.58
CA HIS A 250 5.93 12.97 -32.54
C HIS A 250 5.63 14.14 -31.61
N ILE A 251 5.62 13.85 -30.30
CA ILE A 251 5.91 14.84 -29.26
C ILE A 251 7.28 14.45 -28.71
N GLU A 252 8.27 15.32 -28.94
CA GLU A 252 9.61 15.19 -28.39
C GLU A 252 9.55 15.13 -26.86
N ALA A 253 10.03 14.02 -26.31
CA ALA A 253 10.10 13.79 -24.88
C ALA A 253 11.25 14.63 -24.30
N ASN A 254 10.91 15.53 -23.37
CA ASN A 254 11.89 16.25 -22.56
C ASN A 254 12.37 15.30 -21.43
N PRO A 255 13.66 14.92 -21.35
CA PRO A 255 14.14 13.84 -20.49
C PRO A 255 14.13 14.14 -18.97
N ALA A 256 13.60 15.29 -18.55
CA ALA A 256 13.61 15.73 -17.15
C ALA A 256 12.26 15.58 -16.40
N LYS A 257 11.21 15.03 -17.04
CA LYS A 257 9.88 14.91 -16.43
C LYS A 257 9.27 13.53 -16.71
N GLU A 258 9.73 12.50 -16.00
CA GLU A 258 8.99 11.23 -15.96
C GLU A 258 7.84 11.33 -14.93
N PRO A 259 6.57 11.13 -15.33
CA PRO A 259 5.46 11.06 -14.39
C PRO A 259 5.56 9.74 -13.62
N THR A 260 5.87 9.81 -12.33
CA THR A 260 6.11 8.62 -11.49
C THR A 260 4.87 7.77 -11.22
N GLY A 261 3.70 8.06 -11.84
CA GLY A 261 2.44 7.33 -11.68
C GLY A 261 1.88 7.27 -10.25
N ARG A 262 2.59 7.86 -9.27
CA ARG A 262 2.34 7.76 -7.84
C ARG A 262 1.57 8.99 -7.38
N LEU A 263 0.39 8.75 -6.82
CA LEU A 263 -0.44 9.81 -6.26
C LEU A 263 -0.31 9.81 -4.75
N LYS A 264 0.06 10.97 -4.18
CA LYS A 264 -0.04 11.16 -2.74
C LYS A 264 -1.49 11.51 -2.41
N VAL A 265 -2.10 10.67 -1.59
CA VAL A 265 -3.50 10.78 -1.19
C VAL A 265 -3.54 11.09 0.29
N THR A 266 -4.11 12.24 0.62
CA THR A 266 -4.31 12.67 2.00
C THR A 266 -5.81 12.68 2.28
N THR A 267 -6.27 11.91 3.26
CA THR A 267 -7.68 11.86 3.67
C THR A 267 -7.83 12.36 5.10
N THR A 268 -8.65 13.38 5.29
CA THR A 268 -9.09 13.86 6.61
C THR A 268 -10.48 13.30 6.87
N TYR A 269 -10.60 12.48 7.91
CA TYR A 269 -11.83 11.87 8.36
C TYR A 269 -12.54 12.78 9.36
N MET A 270 -13.85 12.94 9.17
CA MET A 270 -14.72 13.70 10.05
C MET A 270 -15.57 12.73 10.87
N ASP A 271 -15.71 13.00 12.16
CA ASP A 271 -16.60 12.26 13.07
C ASP A 271 -17.13 13.23 14.13
N THR A 272 -18.13 12.80 14.90
CA THR A 272 -18.59 13.50 16.09
C THR A 272 -17.50 13.55 17.15
N VAL A 273 -17.63 14.48 18.10
CA VAL A 273 -16.73 14.57 19.26
C VAL A 273 -16.76 13.27 20.09
N ASP A 274 -17.85 12.51 20.05
CA ASP A 274 -17.99 11.24 20.78
C ASP A 274 -17.59 10.00 19.94
N LEU A 275 -17.08 10.19 18.72
CA LEU A 275 -16.68 9.10 17.81
C LEU A 275 -17.85 8.15 17.49
N ASN A 276 -19.02 8.72 17.18
CA ASN A 276 -20.21 7.95 16.85
C ASN A 276 -20.06 7.20 15.53
N ASP A 277 -19.45 7.81 14.50
CA ASP A 277 -19.24 7.13 13.22
C ASP A 277 -18.27 5.96 13.39
N TYR A 278 -17.23 6.09 14.22
CA TYR A 278 -16.36 4.97 14.59
C TYR A 278 -17.14 3.82 15.22
N THR A 279 -17.94 4.13 16.24
CA THR A 279 -18.70 3.11 16.98
C THR A 279 -19.70 2.41 16.07
N ASP A 280 -20.49 3.17 15.31
CA ASP A 280 -21.48 2.65 14.36
C ASP A 280 -20.81 1.77 13.28
N ARG A 281 -19.62 2.15 12.79
CA ARG A 281 -18.87 1.35 11.81
C ARG A 281 -18.32 0.06 12.39
N ILE A 282 -17.87 0.05 13.64
CA ILE A 282 -17.39 -1.19 14.30
C ILE A 282 -18.53 -2.17 14.54
N ILE A 283 -19.72 -1.67 14.88
CA ILE A 283 -20.91 -2.50 15.06
C ILE A 283 -21.63 -2.81 13.75
N CYS A 284 -21.00 -2.54 12.60
CA CYS A 284 -21.53 -2.86 11.28
C CYS A 284 -22.90 -2.22 10.97
N LYS A 285 -23.19 -1.07 11.60
CA LYS A 285 -24.44 -0.33 11.39
C LYS A 285 -24.36 0.46 10.08
N PRO A 286 -25.42 0.46 9.24
CA PRO A 286 -25.44 1.28 8.03
C PRO A 286 -25.26 2.76 8.36
N ILE A 287 -24.24 3.39 7.78
CA ILE A 287 -23.84 4.76 8.10
C ILE A 287 -23.28 5.51 6.90
N LYS A 288 -23.46 6.82 6.90
CA LYS A 288 -22.85 7.76 5.97
C LYS A 288 -21.81 8.59 6.69
N THR A 289 -20.58 8.57 6.20
CA THR A 289 -19.46 9.31 6.76
C THR A 289 -19.00 10.39 5.80
N THR A 290 -18.51 11.50 6.35
CA THR A 290 -18.01 12.63 5.57
C THR A 290 -16.50 12.68 5.69
N ARG A 291 -15.80 12.86 4.57
CA ARG A 291 -14.34 12.98 4.55
C ARG A 291 -13.88 13.96 3.49
N VAL A 292 -12.71 14.54 3.72
CA VAL A 292 -12.03 15.42 2.77
C VAL A 292 -10.82 14.69 2.24
N ARG A 293 -10.60 14.72 0.92
CA ARG A 293 -9.49 14.04 0.27
C ARG A 293 -8.76 14.96 -0.70
N GLU A 294 -7.46 15.03 -0.50
CA GLU A 294 -6.52 15.80 -1.31
C GLU A 294 -5.63 14.85 -2.11
N PHE A 295 -5.33 15.27 -3.33
CA PHE A 295 -4.56 14.51 -4.31
C PHE A 295 -3.38 15.36 -4.78
N GLU A 296 -2.15 14.91 -4.50
CA GLU A 296 -0.92 15.62 -4.84
C GLU A 296 -0.06 14.74 -5.77
N THR A 297 0.38 15.32 -6.88
CA THR A 297 1.32 14.67 -7.82
C THR A 297 2.74 15.12 -7.49
N ILE A 298 3.66 14.17 -7.34
CA ILE A 298 5.02 14.42 -6.82
C ILE A 298 5.86 15.36 -7.72
N ASN A 299 5.50 15.52 -9.00
CA ASN A 299 6.35 16.19 -10.00
C ASN A 299 5.78 17.49 -10.59
N SER A 300 4.64 18.01 -10.11
CA SER A 300 4.12 19.31 -10.57
C SER A 300 4.62 20.44 -9.66
N LYS A 301 5.79 21.01 -9.98
CA LYS A 301 6.27 22.29 -9.43
C LYS A 301 5.44 23.51 -9.89
N GLU A 302 4.41 23.30 -10.69
CA GLU A 302 3.50 24.36 -11.11
C GLU A 302 2.32 24.40 -10.13
N GLU A 303 2.10 25.56 -9.51
CA GLU A 303 0.85 25.91 -8.80
C GLU A 303 -0.33 25.89 -9.77
N LYS A 304 -0.74 24.69 -10.19
CA LYS A 304 -2.05 24.51 -10.79
C LYS A 304 -3.08 24.59 -9.67
N ASP A 305 -4.27 25.09 -9.98
CA ASP A 305 -5.43 25.06 -9.08
C ASP A 305 -5.62 23.61 -8.56
N THR A 306 -5.07 23.29 -7.38
CA THR A 306 -5.22 21.96 -6.77
C THR A 306 -6.67 21.84 -6.32
N TYR A 307 -7.35 20.79 -6.78
CA TYR A 307 -8.73 20.51 -6.37
C TYR A 307 -8.73 19.44 -5.28
N ILE A 308 -9.58 19.65 -4.29
CA ILE A 308 -9.80 18.76 -3.15
C ILE A 308 -11.24 18.24 -3.23
N SER A 309 -11.43 16.96 -2.97
CA SER A 309 -12.76 16.35 -2.94
C SER A 309 -13.31 16.31 -1.52
N VAL A 310 -14.56 16.73 -1.35
CA VAL A 310 -15.37 16.42 -0.17
C VAL A 310 -16.28 15.26 -0.54
N GLU A 311 -16.24 14.18 0.23
CA GLU A 311 -16.86 12.91 -0.10
C GLU A 311 -17.77 12.42 1.02
N GLN A 312 -18.99 11.99 0.65
CA GLN A 312 -19.84 11.17 1.49
C GLN A 312 -19.63 9.69 1.12
N LYS A 313 -19.07 8.93 2.05
CA LYS A 313 -18.89 7.48 1.90
C LYS A 313 -19.97 6.73 2.69
N VAL A 314 -20.66 5.82 2.01
CA VAL A 314 -21.70 4.97 2.60
C VAL A 314 -21.08 3.63 2.95
N TYR A 315 -21.44 3.13 4.13
CA TYR A 315 -21.17 1.79 4.59
C TYR A 315 -22.51 1.10 4.81
N TYR A 316 -22.71 -0.03 4.15
CA TYR A 316 -23.92 -0.82 4.26
C TYR A 316 -23.56 -2.28 4.45
N ASN A 317 -24.18 -2.91 5.44
CA ASN A 317 -24.07 -4.34 5.67
C ASN A 317 -25.45 -4.93 5.36
N GLY A 318 -25.49 -6.03 4.58
CA GLY A 318 -26.71 -6.82 4.40
C GLY A 318 -27.36 -7.09 5.74
N GLN A 319 -28.71 -7.15 5.81
CA GLN A 319 -29.44 -7.33 7.06
C GLN A 319 -29.08 -8.68 7.72
N GLN A 320 -28.01 -8.71 8.50
CA GLN A 320 -27.78 -9.74 9.50
C GLN A 320 -28.00 -9.08 10.86
N ASN A 321 -29.08 -9.50 11.52
CA ASN A 321 -29.37 -9.17 12.92
C ASN A 321 -28.28 -9.80 13.81
N HIS A 322 -27.09 -9.23 13.84
CA HIS A 322 -26.05 -9.62 14.78
C HIS A 322 -26.27 -8.85 16.08
N THR A 323 -26.87 -9.53 17.06
CA THR A 323 -26.83 -9.07 18.45
C THR A 323 -25.38 -9.11 18.92
N TYR A 324 -24.72 -7.95 18.97
CA TYR A 324 -23.45 -7.79 19.66
C TYR A 324 -23.67 -8.09 21.15
N LYS A 325 -23.35 -9.30 21.60
CA LYS A 325 -23.19 -9.56 23.03
C LYS A 325 -21.84 -8.99 23.44
N GLY A 326 -21.87 -7.81 24.08
CA GLY A 326 -20.69 -7.25 24.73
C GLY A 326 -20.23 -8.20 25.84
N TYR A 327 -19.03 -8.76 25.69
CA TYR A 327 -18.42 -9.58 26.74
C TYR A 327 -17.28 -8.80 27.39
N LYS A 328 -17.48 -8.42 28.65
CA LYS A 328 -16.41 -8.03 29.57
C LYS A 328 -15.68 -9.29 30.02
N GLY A 329 -14.61 -9.67 29.33
CA GLY A 329 -13.73 -10.76 29.77
C GLY A 329 -12.49 -10.87 28.89
N PHE A 330 -11.32 -10.68 29.47
CA PHE A 330 -10.04 -10.97 28.82
C PHE A 330 -9.90 -12.48 28.57
N GLY A 331 -9.50 -12.86 27.35
CA GLY A 331 -8.96 -14.20 27.07
C GLY A 331 -9.90 -15.25 26.46
N LYS A 332 -10.99 -14.88 25.78
CA LYS A 332 -11.73 -15.82 24.92
C LYS A 332 -11.60 -15.43 23.46
N GLU A 333 -11.03 -16.32 22.65
CA GLU A 333 -11.03 -16.17 21.19
C GLU A 333 -12.49 -16.22 20.67
N PRO A 334 -12.89 -15.27 19.81
CA PRO A 334 -14.19 -15.34 19.15
C PRO A 334 -14.19 -16.51 18.16
N GLN A 335 -15.04 -17.50 18.37
CA GLN A 335 -15.49 -18.34 17.25
C GLN A 335 -16.53 -17.53 16.46
N GLN A 336 -16.05 -16.83 15.43
CA GLN A 336 -16.90 -16.13 14.47
C GLN A 336 -17.09 -17.01 13.23
N ASN A 337 -18.31 -17.51 13.01
CA ASN A 337 -18.77 -17.81 11.66
C ASN A 337 -19.17 -16.47 11.03
N TYR A 338 -18.15 -15.74 10.57
CA TYR A 338 -18.29 -14.49 9.83
C TYR A 338 -18.22 -14.85 8.35
N ASP A 339 -19.29 -14.58 7.59
CA ASP A 339 -19.23 -14.60 6.12
C ASP A 339 -18.84 -13.19 5.65
N PRO A 340 -17.59 -12.97 5.18
CA PRO A 340 -17.07 -11.64 4.83
C PRO A 340 -17.70 -11.03 3.56
N SER A 341 -18.67 -11.70 2.95
CA SER A 341 -19.14 -11.40 1.59
C SER A 341 -20.18 -10.28 1.48
N GLU A 342 -20.72 -9.74 2.58
CA GLU A 342 -21.90 -8.84 2.56
C GLU A 342 -21.67 -7.40 3.06
N GLN A 343 -20.43 -6.95 3.27
CA GLN A 343 -20.13 -5.54 3.59
C GLN A 343 -19.79 -4.76 2.32
N HIS A 344 -20.67 -3.82 1.96
CA HIS A 344 -20.50 -2.97 0.78
C HIS A 344 -20.23 -1.53 1.19
N ASP A 345 -19.17 -0.94 0.62
CA ASP A 345 -18.87 0.48 0.78
C ASP A 345 -18.68 1.17 -0.58
N TRP A 346 -19.17 2.40 -0.71
CA TRP A 346 -19.03 3.19 -1.93
C TRP A 346 -19.09 4.69 -1.64
N ILE A 347 -18.56 5.49 -2.56
CA ILE A 347 -18.65 6.95 -2.49
C ILE A 347 -19.98 7.35 -3.13
N GLN A 348 -20.92 7.81 -2.31
CA GLN A 348 -22.24 8.21 -2.79
C GLN A 348 -22.21 9.59 -3.42
N GLN A 349 -21.60 10.56 -2.76
CA GLN A 349 -21.57 11.96 -3.22
C GLN A 349 -20.14 12.48 -3.14
N ARG A 350 -19.69 13.16 -4.18
CA ARG A 350 -18.45 13.94 -4.22
C ARG A 350 -18.74 15.35 -4.68
N VAL A 351 -18.12 16.34 -4.04
CA VAL A 351 -18.05 17.71 -4.53
C VAL A 351 -16.60 18.18 -4.56
N TRP A 352 -16.23 18.88 -5.64
CA TRP A 352 -14.89 19.40 -5.84
C TRP A 352 -14.78 20.86 -5.40
N LEU A 353 -13.79 21.15 -4.55
CA LEU A 353 -13.44 22.48 -4.09
C LEU A 353 -12.02 22.83 -4.54
N LYS A 354 -11.73 24.12 -4.74
CA LYS A 354 -10.34 24.58 -4.89
C LYS A 354 -9.64 24.52 -3.54
N SER A 355 -8.39 24.07 -3.52
CA SER A 355 -7.59 23.86 -2.30
C SER A 355 -7.60 25.08 -1.37
N LYS A 356 -7.43 26.29 -1.93
CA LYS A 356 -7.47 27.56 -1.18
C LYS A 356 -8.76 27.84 -0.38
N HIS A 357 -9.87 27.15 -0.71
CA HIS A 357 -11.14 27.34 -0.03
C HIS A 357 -11.45 26.24 1.00
N VAL A 358 -10.62 25.19 1.10
CA VAL A 358 -10.94 24.04 1.95
C VAL A 358 -10.79 24.37 3.43
N GLU A 359 -9.72 25.05 3.83
CA GLU A 359 -9.56 25.47 5.23
C GLU A 359 -10.66 26.46 5.64
N GLN A 360 -10.96 27.43 4.77
CA GLN A 360 -12.08 28.36 4.95
C GLN A 360 -13.42 27.61 5.07
N TRP A 361 -13.62 26.57 4.26
CA TRP A 361 -14.83 25.75 4.31
C TRP A 361 -14.90 24.92 5.60
N ILE A 362 -13.79 24.34 6.07
CA ILE A 362 -13.75 23.60 7.34
C ILE A 362 -14.08 24.53 8.51
N ASN A 363 -13.62 25.79 8.48
CA ASN A 363 -13.87 26.77 9.54
C ASN A 363 -15.27 27.41 9.50
N GLY A 364 -16.03 27.24 8.40
CA GLY A 364 -17.34 27.88 8.23
C GLY A 364 -17.34 29.18 7.41
N ASP A 365 -16.17 29.69 7.02
CA ASP A 365 -16.01 30.97 6.30
C ASP A 365 -16.34 30.86 4.80
N TYR A 366 -16.40 29.65 4.26
CA TYR A 366 -16.73 29.39 2.86
C TYR A 366 -17.91 28.43 2.73
N SER A 367 -18.87 28.75 1.86
CA SER A 367 -20.02 27.89 1.56
C SER A 367 -19.89 27.19 0.21
N ILE A 368 -20.22 25.89 0.17
CA ILE A 368 -20.36 25.07 -1.05
C ILE A 368 -21.39 25.69 -2.01
N SER A 369 -22.37 26.46 -1.53
CA SER A 369 -23.29 27.20 -2.41
C SER A 369 -22.56 28.07 -3.44
N ASN A 370 -21.37 28.59 -3.11
CA ASN A 370 -20.55 29.36 -4.03
C ASN A 370 -20.04 28.53 -5.23
N VAL A 371 -19.97 27.21 -5.09
CA VAL A 371 -19.66 26.29 -6.18
C VAL A 371 -20.94 25.90 -6.93
N LEU A 372 -22.01 25.55 -6.20
CA LEU A 372 -23.28 25.10 -6.79
C LEU A 372 -23.94 26.17 -7.67
N ASN A 373 -23.86 27.44 -7.25
CA ASN A 373 -24.45 28.58 -7.95
C ASN A 373 -23.68 29.01 -9.21
N LYS A 374 -22.50 28.44 -9.47
CA LYS A 374 -21.73 28.79 -10.68
C LYS A 374 -22.43 28.21 -11.92
N PRO A 375 -22.61 29.00 -12.99
CA PRO A 375 -23.19 28.49 -14.23
C PRO A 375 -22.32 27.40 -14.88
N SER A 376 -21.03 27.34 -14.56
CA SER A 376 -20.08 26.31 -15.02
C SER A 376 -20.07 25.03 -14.18
N CYS A 377 -20.87 24.95 -13.10
CA CYS A 377 -20.92 23.78 -12.23
C CYS A 377 -21.51 22.57 -12.97
N GLN A 378 -20.71 21.50 -13.06
CA GLN A 378 -21.12 20.26 -13.70
C GLN A 378 -21.68 19.27 -12.67
N TYR A 379 -22.73 18.56 -13.06
CA TYR A 379 -23.36 17.50 -12.29
C TYR A 379 -23.24 16.20 -13.08
N ARG A 380 -22.74 15.14 -12.45
CA ARG A 380 -22.59 13.83 -13.07
C ARG A 380 -23.11 12.75 -12.13
N THR A 381 -23.77 11.75 -12.70
CA THR A 381 -24.16 10.52 -12.02
C THR A 381 -23.54 9.35 -12.77
N ASP A 382 -22.82 8.48 -12.06
CA ASP A 382 -22.03 7.37 -12.60
C ASP A 382 -21.08 7.80 -13.73
N GLY A 383 -20.53 9.01 -13.60
CA GLY A 383 -19.62 9.63 -14.58
C GLY A 383 -20.29 10.27 -15.81
N LEU A 384 -21.60 10.10 -15.98
CA LEU A 384 -22.39 10.68 -17.07
C LEU A 384 -23.02 12.01 -16.64
N PRO A 385 -23.14 13.02 -17.53
CA PRO A 385 -23.82 14.27 -17.21
C PRO A 385 -25.26 14.03 -16.74
N THR A 386 -25.62 14.59 -15.58
CA THR A 386 -26.96 14.49 -15.01
C THR A 386 -27.92 15.39 -15.80
N ILE A 387 -29.04 14.83 -16.27
CA ILE A 387 -29.99 15.54 -17.15
C ILE A 387 -31.20 16.08 -16.36
N THR A 388 -31.58 15.46 -15.24
CA THR A 388 -32.81 15.81 -14.53
C THR A 388 -32.59 16.87 -13.44
N THR A 389 -33.52 17.83 -13.34
CA THR A 389 -33.54 18.83 -12.26
C THR A 389 -33.68 18.17 -10.89
N ARG A 390 -34.39 17.04 -10.80
CA ARG A 390 -34.60 16.30 -9.55
C ARG A 390 -33.29 15.74 -9.00
N ASP A 391 -32.48 15.11 -9.86
CA ASP A 391 -31.18 14.57 -9.47
C ASP A 391 -30.23 15.69 -9.07
N LYS A 392 -30.21 16.79 -9.83
CA LYS A 392 -29.43 17.99 -9.47
C LYS A 392 -29.78 18.50 -8.06
N ASN A 393 -31.07 18.70 -7.77
CA ASN A 393 -31.53 19.15 -6.45
C ASN A 393 -31.16 18.14 -5.34
N ARG A 394 -31.23 16.83 -5.61
CA ARG A 394 -30.79 15.79 -4.66
C ARG A 394 -29.30 15.93 -4.33
N MET A 395 -28.46 16.11 -5.35
CA MET A 395 -27.01 16.26 -5.20
C MET A 395 -26.66 17.54 -4.43
N GLU A 396 -27.30 18.67 -4.78
CA GLU A 396 -27.15 19.94 -4.07
C GLU A 396 -27.51 19.82 -2.59
N ASN A 397 -28.68 19.24 -2.29
CA ASN A 397 -29.12 19.00 -0.91
C ASN A 397 -28.14 18.12 -0.13
N THR A 398 -27.59 17.08 -0.75
CA THR A 398 -26.60 16.20 -0.11
C THR A 398 -25.29 16.94 0.16
N CYS A 399 -24.84 17.79 -0.77
CA CYS A 399 -23.66 18.62 -0.58
C CYS A 399 -23.83 19.63 0.56
N LEU A 400 -25.00 20.27 0.64
CA LEU A 400 -25.34 21.20 1.73
C LEU A 400 -25.51 20.48 3.07
N GLN A 401 -26.02 19.25 3.08
CA GLN A 401 -26.08 18.44 4.30
C GLN A 401 -24.68 18.17 4.86
N MET A 402 -23.73 17.73 4.01
CA MET A 402 -22.35 17.53 4.44
C MET A 402 -21.71 18.80 5.01
N GLN A 403 -22.02 19.96 4.42
CA GLN A 403 -21.58 21.25 4.95
C GLN A 403 -22.17 21.53 6.32
N ASN A 404 -23.49 21.36 6.46
CA ASN A 404 -24.21 21.63 7.71
C ASN A 404 -23.71 20.76 8.86
N GLU A 405 -23.30 19.52 8.58
CA GLU A 405 -22.67 18.64 9.58
C GLU A 405 -21.39 19.25 10.17
N LEU A 406 -20.56 19.90 9.34
CA LEU A 406 -19.29 20.51 9.78
C LEU A 406 -19.49 21.91 10.36
N HIS A 407 -20.25 22.77 9.69
CA HIS A 407 -20.43 24.18 10.09
C HIS A 407 -21.20 24.32 11.41
N ASN A 408 -22.13 23.39 11.69
CA ASN A 408 -22.82 23.33 12.98
C ASN A 408 -22.06 22.52 14.04
N GLN A 409 -20.80 22.15 13.79
CA GLN A 409 -19.94 21.39 14.69
C GLN A 409 -20.51 20.03 15.12
N ILE A 410 -21.40 19.45 14.32
CA ILE A 410 -21.91 18.08 14.53
C ILE A 410 -20.78 17.09 14.27
N LYS A 411 -20.00 17.33 13.21
CA LYS A 411 -18.77 16.61 12.88
C LYS A 411 -17.57 17.55 12.93
N THR A 412 -16.41 17.00 13.28
CA THR A 412 -15.13 17.70 13.35
C THR A 412 -14.02 16.82 12.76
N PRO A 413 -12.91 17.38 12.27
CA PRO A 413 -11.77 16.58 11.81
C PRO A 413 -11.12 15.83 12.97
N ILE A 414 -11.10 14.50 12.90
CA ILE A 414 -10.59 13.63 13.97
C ILE A 414 -9.24 12.99 13.60
N LEU A 415 -9.10 12.56 12.34
CA LEU A 415 -7.97 11.75 11.91
C LEU A 415 -7.56 12.12 10.49
N LYS A 416 -6.25 12.25 10.26
CA LYS A 416 -5.66 12.47 8.95
C LYS A 416 -4.80 11.27 8.57
N THR A 417 -4.98 10.75 7.36
CA THR A 417 -4.12 9.70 6.81
C THR A 417 -3.47 10.17 5.53
N THR A 418 -2.18 9.92 5.37
CA THR A 418 -1.45 10.20 4.14
C THR A 418 -0.81 8.91 3.66
N GLN A 419 -1.03 8.59 2.38
CA GLN A 419 -0.52 7.39 1.73
C GLN A 419 -0.14 7.71 0.30
N TYR A 420 0.72 6.88 -0.27
CA TYR A 420 1.05 6.97 -1.69
C TYR A 420 0.47 5.78 -2.42
N ARG A 421 -0.36 6.07 -3.43
CA ARG A 421 -1.09 5.06 -4.17
C ARG A 421 -0.52 4.86 -5.56
N THR A 422 -0.31 3.60 -5.91
CA THR A 422 0.00 3.11 -7.25
C THR A 422 -1.17 2.24 -7.71
N VAL A 423 -1.66 2.40 -8.94
CA VAL A 423 -2.84 1.66 -9.44
C VAL A 423 -2.53 1.00 -10.76
N TYR A 424 -2.73 -0.32 -10.79
CA TYR A 424 -2.63 -1.16 -11.96
C TYR A 424 -4.04 -1.55 -12.39
N THR A 425 -4.34 -1.42 -13.68
CA THR A 425 -5.67 -1.72 -14.24
C THR A 425 -5.55 -2.70 -15.40
N SER A 426 -6.55 -3.55 -15.53
CA SER A 426 -6.79 -4.43 -16.67
C SER A 426 -8.29 -4.40 -17.00
N ASN A 427 -8.71 -5.08 -18.07
CA ASN A 427 -10.12 -5.09 -18.48
C ASN A 427 -11.08 -5.62 -17.40
N LYS A 428 -10.60 -6.46 -16.48
CA LYS A 428 -11.43 -7.14 -15.47
C LYS A 428 -11.01 -6.88 -14.02
N VAL A 429 -9.77 -6.43 -13.81
CA VAL A 429 -9.17 -6.33 -12.47
C VAL A 429 -8.44 -5.00 -12.32
N THR A 430 -8.68 -4.34 -11.19
CA THR A 430 -7.91 -3.18 -10.73
C THR A 430 -7.20 -3.56 -9.43
N VAL A 431 -5.89 -3.34 -9.37
CA VAL A 431 -5.08 -3.53 -8.17
C VAL A 431 -4.55 -2.17 -7.74
N SER A 432 -4.86 -1.76 -6.51
CA SER A 432 -4.32 -0.55 -5.90
C SER A 432 -3.37 -0.92 -4.77
N ILE A 433 -2.22 -0.25 -4.73
CA ILE A 433 -1.15 -0.48 -3.77
C ILE A 433 -0.90 0.82 -3.01
N ASP A 434 -1.12 0.81 -1.70
CA ASP A 434 -0.82 1.92 -0.80
C ASP A 434 0.47 1.67 -0.02
N THR A 435 1.39 2.62 -0.12
CA THR A 435 2.71 2.61 0.52
C THR A 435 2.93 3.87 1.36
N ASP A 436 3.92 3.84 2.25
CA ASP A 436 4.30 4.95 3.15
C ASP A 436 3.09 5.56 3.89
N ILE A 437 2.27 4.69 4.47
CA ILE A 437 1.04 5.08 5.14
C ILE A 437 1.37 5.70 6.50
N SER A 438 0.91 6.93 6.69
CA SER A 438 1.02 7.66 7.94
C SER A 438 -0.37 8.06 8.43
N ILE A 439 -0.55 8.05 9.74
CA ILE A 439 -1.82 8.32 10.42
C ILE A 439 -1.53 9.33 11.52
N SER A 440 -2.31 10.41 11.56
CA SER A 440 -2.16 11.49 12.54
C SER A 440 -3.49 11.92 13.14
N SER A 441 -3.49 12.15 14.45
CA SER A 441 -4.58 12.75 15.21
C SER A 441 -4.39 14.27 15.40
N GLY A 442 -3.40 14.86 14.72
CA GLY A 442 -2.96 16.25 14.91
C GLY A 442 -2.01 16.45 16.08
N LYS A 443 -2.12 15.64 17.15
CA LYS A 443 -1.17 15.62 18.28
C LYS A 443 -0.04 14.62 18.08
N GLU A 444 -0.40 13.45 17.55
CA GLU A 444 0.51 12.34 17.35
C GLU A 444 0.53 11.92 15.88
N LEU A 445 1.62 11.28 15.48
CA LEU A 445 1.84 10.73 14.15
C LEU A 445 2.43 9.33 14.29
N ILE A 446 1.77 8.35 13.71
CA ILE A 446 2.25 6.97 13.60
C ILE A 446 2.38 6.58 12.13
N ARG A 447 3.26 5.61 11.88
CA ARG A 447 3.37 4.96 10.58
C ARG A 447 2.72 3.59 10.67
N PHE A 448 1.86 3.29 9.70
CA PHE A 448 1.29 1.96 9.59
C PHE A 448 2.38 1.00 9.08
N PRO A 449 2.60 -0.16 9.73
CA PRO A 449 3.79 -0.99 9.48
C PRO A 449 3.75 -1.77 8.15
N TYR A 450 2.60 -1.83 7.48
CA TYR A 450 2.41 -2.64 6.28
C TYR A 450 2.02 -1.77 5.07
N CYS A 451 2.24 -2.30 3.87
CA CYS A 451 1.58 -1.83 2.67
C CYS A 451 0.19 -2.44 2.56
N ILE A 452 -0.74 -1.77 1.89
CA ILE A 452 -2.09 -2.28 1.65
C ILE A 452 -2.25 -2.53 0.16
N VAL A 453 -2.61 -3.75 -0.20
CA VAL A 453 -2.98 -4.13 -1.57
C VAL A 453 -4.49 -4.37 -1.60
N GLN A 454 -5.19 -3.65 -2.47
CA GLN A 454 -6.63 -3.82 -2.70
C GLN A 454 -6.85 -4.29 -4.14
N VAL A 455 -7.52 -5.43 -4.29
CA VAL A 455 -7.87 -6.06 -5.57
C VAL A 455 -9.37 -5.89 -5.78
N GLU A 456 -9.76 -5.23 -6.86
CA GLU A 456 -11.14 -5.05 -7.31
C GLU A 456 -11.38 -5.83 -8.61
N GLN A 457 -12.37 -6.70 -8.63
CA GLN A 457 -12.70 -7.54 -9.79
C GLN A 457 -14.16 -7.36 -10.22
N SER A 458 -14.40 -7.17 -11.53
CA SER A 458 -15.73 -6.82 -12.06
C SER A 458 -16.63 -7.98 -12.51
N SER A 459 -16.14 -9.23 -12.51
CA SER A 459 -16.94 -10.48 -12.64
C SER A 459 -16.06 -11.74 -12.62
N GLN A 460 -16.66 -12.90 -12.31
CA GLN A 460 -16.03 -14.24 -12.37
C GLN A 460 -16.00 -14.80 -13.82
N PRO A 461 -15.08 -15.74 -14.16
CA PRO A 461 -14.07 -16.35 -13.29
C PRO A 461 -12.82 -15.47 -13.07
N GLU A 462 -12.28 -15.55 -11.86
CA GLU A 462 -11.00 -14.96 -11.43
C GLU A 462 -9.85 -15.49 -12.30
N PRO A 463 -9.05 -14.60 -12.93
CA PRO A 463 -7.89 -15.04 -13.69
C PRO A 463 -6.95 -15.89 -12.83
N ASP A 464 -6.39 -16.97 -13.39
CA ASP A 464 -5.53 -17.89 -12.62
C ASP A 464 -4.34 -17.18 -11.95
N TRP A 465 -3.78 -16.16 -12.60
CA TRP A 465 -2.68 -15.38 -12.04
C TRP A 465 -3.10 -14.56 -10.81
N ILE A 466 -4.36 -14.09 -10.73
CA ILE A 466 -4.90 -13.43 -9.53
C ILE A 466 -5.06 -14.44 -8.41
N ARG A 467 -5.54 -15.66 -8.71
CA ARG A 467 -5.63 -16.73 -7.72
C ARG A 467 -4.24 -17.06 -7.17
N THR A 468 -3.25 -17.24 -8.04
CA THR A 468 -1.83 -17.44 -7.64
C THR A 468 -1.30 -16.27 -6.81
N PHE A 469 -1.62 -15.03 -7.19
CA PHE A 469 -1.21 -13.82 -6.49
C PHE A 469 -1.82 -13.72 -5.08
N THR A 470 -3.13 -13.90 -4.97
CA THR A 470 -3.88 -13.76 -3.71
C THR A 470 -3.66 -14.91 -2.73
N CYS A 471 -3.31 -16.11 -3.24
CA CYS A 471 -2.90 -17.24 -2.41
C CYS A 471 -1.41 -17.23 -2.04
N ASN A 472 -0.62 -16.27 -2.54
CA ASN A 472 0.79 -16.18 -2.20
C ASN A 472 0.95 -15.71 -0.75
N ALA A 473 1.87 -16.32 0.01
CA ALA A 473 2.05 -16.03 1.42
C ALA A 473 2.62 -14.62 1.71
N MET A 474 3.09 -13.87 0.69
CA MET A 474 3.41 -12.44 0.82
C MET A 474 2.18 -11.56 1.08
N LEU A 475 0.99 -12.03 0.69
CA LEU A 475 -0.27 -11.32 0.86
C LEU A 475 -1.02 -11.89 2.05
N GLU A 476 -1.12 -11.11 3.11
CA GLU A 476 -1.92 -11.48 4.27
C GLU A 476 -3.35 -10.95 4.11
N PRO A 477 -4.38 -11.79 3.95
CA PRO A 477 -5.75 -11.33 3.75
C PRO A 477 -6.28 -10.60 4.98
N VAL A 478 -6.96 -9.47 4.78
CA VAL A 478 -7.58 -8.70 5.85
C VAL A 478 -8.97 -8.24 5.45
N HIS A 479 -9.95 -8.69 6.23
CA HIS A 479 -11.36 -8.35 6.03
C HIS A 479 -11.68 -6.98 6.65
N ASP A 480 -12.48 -6.19 5.92
CA ASP A 480 -13.03 -4.89 6.35
C ASP A 480 -12.04 -3.85 6.83
N PHE A 481 -10.76 -4.03 6.49
CA PHE A 481 -9.70 -3.15 6.94
C PHE A 481 -10.00 -1.70 6.59
N SER A 482 -9.86 -0.83 7.60
CA SER A 482 -10.06 0.60 7.47
C SER A 482 -8.98 1.37 8.21
N LEU A 483 -8.24 2.20 7.48
CA LEU A 483 -7.26 3.11 8.07
C LEU A 483 -7.87 4.06 9.11
N TYR A 484 -9.13 4.45 8.93
CA TYR A 484 -9.87 5.22 9.92
C TYR A 484 -10.03 4.47 11.24
N LEU A 485 -10.59 3.25 11.17
CA LEU A 485 -10.84 2.44 12.37
C LEU A 485 -9.54 2.03 13.06
N HIS A 486 -8.51 1.70 12.27
CA HIS A 486 -7.18 1.44 12.81
C HIS A 486 -6.59 2.69 13.48
N GLY A 487 -6.64 3.85 12.82
CA GLY A 487 -6.06 5.07 13.36
C GLY A 487 -6.72 5.58 14.63
N VAL A 488 -8.05 5.55 14.70
CA VAL A 488 -8.78 5.88 15.94
C VAL A 488 -8.47 4.87 17.05
N GLY A 489 -8.49 3.57 16.74
CA GLY A 489 -8.17 2.53 17.72
C GLY A 489 -6.72 2.56 18.23
N THR A 490 -5.78 3.17 17.50
CA THR A 490 -4.38 3.26 17.90
C THR A 490 -4.03 4.60 18.54
N LEU A 491 -4.52 5.73 18.00
CA LEU A 491 -4.14 7.09 18.45
C LEU A 491 -5.13 7.71 19.45
N LEU A 492 -6.34 7.17 19.56
CA LEU A 492 -7.42 7.66 20.40
C LEU A 492 -8.01 6.49 21.21
N ASP A 493 -7.14 5.57 21.63
CA ASP A 493 -7.48 4.34 22.36
C ASP A 493 -8.17 4.64 23.70
N ASP A 494 -7.84 5.77 24.31
CA ASP A 494 -8.45 6.32 25.53
C ASP A 494 -9.92 6.74 25.36
N ARG A 495 -10.36 6.99 24.13
CA ARG A 495 -11.71 7.46 23.79
C ARG A 495 -12.64 6.36 23.27
N VAL A 496 -12.14 5.14 23.08
CA VAL A 496 -12.91 4.02 22.51
C VAL A 496 -12.82 2.78 23.38
N HIS A 497 -13.81 1.90 23.26
CA HIS A 497 -13.91 0.68 24.08
C HIS A 497 -14.01 -0.61 23.27
N VAL A 498 -14.21 -0.49 21.96
CA VAL A 498 -14.30 -1.62 21.04
C VAL A 498 -13.25 -1.41 19.96
N PHE A 499 -12.45 -2.45 19.70
CA PHE A 499 -11.36 -2.39 18.74
C PHE A 499 -11.67 -3.29 17.52
N PRO A 500 -11.16 -2.96 16.34
CA PRO A 500 -11.30 -3.82 15.17
C PRO A 500 -10.69 -5.21 15.38
N SER A 501 -11.29 -6.24 14.78
CA SER A 501 -10.86 -7.65 14.91
C SER A 501 -9.40 -7.89 14.50
N TRP A 502 -8.89 -7.12 13.54
CA TRP A 502 -7.52 -7.26 13.06
C TRP A 502 -6.45 -6.82 14.07
N PHE A 503 -6.80 -6.14 15.18
CA PHE A 503 -5.83 -5.84 16.24
C PHE A 503 -5.28 -7.12 16.87
N SER A 504 -6.15 -8.10 17.15
CA SER A 504 -5.73 -9.42 17.63
C SER A 504 -4.88 -10.16 16.60
N LYS A 505 -5.20 -10.03 15.31
CA LYS A 505 -4.36 -10.57 14.22
C LYS A 505 -2.98 -9.93 14.18
N MET A 506 -2.86 -8.63 14.40
CA MET A 506 -1.56 -7.95 14.48
C MET A 506 -0.74 -8.37 15.70
N GLU A 507 -1.40 -8.74 16.80
CA GLU A 507 -0.74 -9.23 18.02
C GLU A 507 -0.24 -10.67 17.87
N ILE A 508 -1.01 -11.54 17.20
CA ILE A 508 -0.70 -12.97 17.03
C ILE A 508 0.19 -13.24 15.82
N LEU A 509 -0.08 -12.58 14.69
CA LEU A 509 0.58 -12.77 13.41
C LEU A 509 1.26 -11.47 12.97
N ASP A 510 2.46 -11.27 13.47
CA ASP A 510 3.29 -10.17 13.05
C ASP A 510 4.06 -10.55 11.77
N ILE A 511 3.52 -10.12 10.62
CA ILE A 511 4.14 -10.37 9.32
C ILE A 511 5.50 -9.66 9.17
N ARG A 512 5.94 -8.82 10.13
CA ARG A 512 7.30 -8.28 10.22
C ARG A 512 8.35 -9.31 10.60
N HIS A 513 7.96 -10.40 11.29
CA HIS A 513 8.90 -11.42 11.72
C HIS A 513 9.18 -12.49 10.66
N THR A 514 8.49 -12.45 9.52
CA THR A 514 8.64 -13.41 8.41
C THR A 514 8.67 -12.64 7.10
N GLU A 515 9.79 -11.98 6.82
CA GLU A 515 9.94 -11.16 5.61
C GLU A 515 9.93 -12.03 4.34
N TYR A 516 10.63 -13.17 4.38
CA TYR A 516 10.62 -14.15 3.30
C TYR A 516 9.48 -15.15 3.52
N ARG A 517 8.38 -14.96 2.79
CA ARG A 517 7.22 -15.88 2.78
C ARG A 517 7.11 -16.71 1.50
N GLY A 518 8.09 -16.61 0.61
CA GLY A 518 8.11 -17.30 -0.68
C GLY A 518 8.62 -16.37 -1.77
N SER A 519 8.32 -16.71 -3.01
CA SER A 519 8.65 -15.94 -4.19
C SER A 519 7.42 -15.83 -5.10
N LEU A 520 7.14 -14.65 -5.63
CA LEU A 520 6.18 -14.38 -6.71
C LEU A 520 6.84 -14.45 -8.09
N LEU A 521 8.11 -14.05 -8.20
CA LEU A 521 8.84 -14.01 -9.48
C LEU A 521 9.48 -15.35 -9.86
N PHE A 522 9.81 -16.18 -8.87
CA PHE A 522 10.53 -17.46 -9.05
C PHE A 522 9.67 -18.70 -8.78
N VAL A 523 8.33 -18.56 -8.72
CA VAL A 523 7.39 -19.67 -8.43
C VAL A 523 7.63 -20.88 -9.33
N GLU A 524 7.92 -20.66 -10.62
CA GLU A 524 8.16 -21.75 -11.59
C GLU A 524 9.52 -22.42 -11.38
N GLU A 525 10.56 -21.67 -11.02
CA GLU A 525 11.90 -22.19 -10.72
C GLU A 525 11.93 -22.93 -9.37
N GLU A 526 11.19 -22.44 -8.37
CA GLU A 526 11.02 -23.12 -7.08
C GLU A 526 10.23 -24.42 -7.21
N LYS A 527 9.20 -24.46 -8.07
CA LYS A 527 8.50 -25.72 -8.41
C LYS A 527 9.43 -26.71 -9.09
N ALA A 528 10.19 -26.27 -10.10
CA ALA A 528 11.13 -27.13 -10.82
C ALA A 528 12.23 -27.68 -9.90
N THR A 529 12.79 -26.84 -9.01
CA THR A 529 13.80 -27.27 -8.03
C THR A 529 13.23 -28.22 -6.98
N SER A 530 12.00 -27.99 -6.51
CA SER A 530 11.29 -28.90 -5.61
C SER A 530 10.99 -30.25 -6.26
N GLU A 531 10.55 -30.26 -7.52
CA GLU A 531 10.35 -31.48 -8.29
C GLU A 531 11.66 -32.25 -8.51
N ILE A 532 12.75 -31.55 -8.85
CA ILE A 532 14.08 -32.15 -8.97
C ILE A 532 14.55 -32.73 -7.63
N GLN A 533 14.36 -32.03 -6.51
CA GLN A 533 14.71 -32.54 -5.18
C GLN A 533 13.87 -33.76 -4.80
N ILE A 534 12.57 -33.77 -5.09
CA ILE A 534 11.68 -34.92 -4.87
C ILE A 534 12.13 -36.10 -5.74
N LEU A 535 12.45 -35.89 -7.01
CA LEU A 535 12.96 -36.93 -7.90
C LEU A 535 14.32 -37.47 -7.42
N LEU A 536 15.20 -36.62 -6.90
CA LEU A 536 16.47 -37.03 -6.30
C LEU A 536 16.24 -37.88 -5.04
N LEU A 537 15.34 -37.45 -4.16
CA LEU A 537 14.95 -38.18 -2.94
C LEU A 537 14.33 -39.54 -3.27
N LEU A 538 13.44 -39.61 -4.26
CA LEU A 538 12.86 -40.86 -4.75
C LEU A 538 13.93 -41.79 -5.34
N SER A 539 14.93 -41.24 -6.04
CA SER A 539 16.06 -42.04 -6.58
C SER A 539 16.98 -42.60 -5.48
N LEU A 540 17.20 -41.82 -4.41
CA LEU A 540 17.96 -42.20 -3.22
C LEU A 540 17.24 -43.25 -2.36
N LEU A 541 15.92 -43.15 -2.26
CA LEU A 541 15.09 -44.17 -1.60
C LEU A 541 15.05 -45.47 -2.42
N ALA A 542 14.96 -45.37 -3.75
CA ALA A 542 14.99 -46.54 -4.64
C ALA A 542 16.33 -47.29 -4.62
N THR A 543 17.44 -46.59 -4.37
CA THR A 543 18.77 -47.20 -4.22
C THR A 543 19.02 -47.80 -2.83
N LYS A 544 18.29 -47.36 -1.80
CA LYS A 544 18.33 -47.97 -0.45
C LYS A 544 17.40 -49.18 -0.28
N MET A 545 16.43 -49.37 -1.19
CA MET A 545 15.51 -50.52 -1.19
C MET A 545 15.96 -51.69 -2.09
N LYS A 546 17.12 -51.56 -2.75
CA LYS A 546 17.85 -52.67 -3.38
C LYS A 546 19.02 -53.06 -2.49
#